data_AF-A0A3C1S469-F1
#
_entry.id   AF-A0A3C1S469-F1
#
_cell.length_a   1.000
_cell.length_b   1.000
_cell.length_c   1.000
_cell.angle_alpha   90.00
_cell.angle_beta   90.00
_cell.angle_gamma   90.00
#
_symmetry.space_group_name_H-M   'P 1'
#
loop_
_entity.id
_entity.type
_entity.pdbx_description
1 polymer ?
#
loop_
_entity_poly.entity_id
_entity_poly.type
_entity_poly.pdbx_seq_one_letter_code
_entity_poly.pdbx_strand_id
1 'polypeptide(L)'
;MCQRGINRAHKKSITSSYKYLTKSEYRLMKKIEKYDLAEKGLYAPLTGFYSRCPRLKNGQVDVVNLTENDLNLWDKLLKDIMILSKYDEIEIERVRHKFNSTQFTYSQSF
;
A
#
# COMPACT_ATOMS: atom_id res chain seq x y z
N MET A 1 -33.03 13.41 -3.87
CA MET A 1 -32.32 13.14 -2.60
C MET A 1 -31.66 11.75 -2.53
N CYS A 2 -32.08 10.73 -3.32
CA CYS A 2 -31.49 9.38 -3.31
C CYS A 2 -30.00 9.27 -3.68
N GLN A 3 -29.51 10.04 -4.66
CA GLN A 3 -28.10 9.96 -5.10
C GLN A 3 -27.09 10.34 -4.01
N ARG A 4 -27.45 11.26 -3.09
CA ARG A 4 -26.58 11.64 -1.96
C ARG A 4 -26.47 10.51 -0.93
N GLY A 5 -27.54 9.76 -0.71
CA GLY A 5 -27.55 8.59 0.18
C GLY A 5 -26.71 7.44 -0.36
N ILE A 6 -26.88 7.12 -1.65
CA ILE A 6 -26.12 6.07 -2.35
C ILE A 6 -24.63 6.39 -2.36
N ASN A 7 -24.25 7.62 -2.74
CA ASN A 7 -22.84 8.04 -2.76
C ASN A 7 -22.20 8.03 -1.36
N ARG A 8 -22.98 8.32 -0.30
CA ARG A 8 -22.49 8.29 1.08
C ARG A 8 -22.31 6.86 1.60
N ALA A 9 -23.23 5.95 1.28
CA ALA A 9 -23.10 4.53 1.60
C ALA A 9 -21.92 3.90 0.85
N HIS A 10 -21.79 4.20 -0.45
CA HIS A 10 -20.67 3.77 -1.29
C HIS A 10 -19.32 4.29 -0.80
N LYS A 11 -19.24 5.56 -0.39
CA LYS A 11 -18.02 6.10 0.23
C LYS A 11 -17.68 5.40 1.55
N LYS A 12 -18.67 5.11 2.39
CA LYS A 12 -18.46 4.39 3.66
C LYS A 12 -17.99 2.95 3.47
N SER A 13 -18.50 2.24 2.46
CA SER A 13 -18.07 0.87 2.16
C SER A 13 -16.68 0.80 1.53
N ILE A 14 -16.20 1.89 0.92
CA ILE A 14 -14.86 1.96 0.32
C ILE A 14 -13.79 2.41 1.33
N THR A 15 -14.17 3.24 2.32
CA THR A 15 -13.21 3.73 3.32
C THR A 15 -12.80 2.63 4.29
N SER A 16 -11.50 2.37 4.37
CA SER A 16 -10.94 1.43 5.32
C SER A 16 -11.30 1.79 6.78
N SER A 17 -11.99 0.87 7.47
CA SER A 17 -12.25 0.99 8.90
C SER A 17 -11.13 0.41 9.75
N TYR A 18 -10.63 1.16 10.74
CA TYR A 18 -9.59 0.69 11.68
C TYR A 18 -10.13 0.45 13.10
N LYS A 19 -11.45 0.49 13.28
CA LYS A 19 -12.11 0.48 14.60
C LYS A 19 -11.73 -0.74 15.47
N TYR A 20 -11.43 -1.86 14.84
CA TYR A 20 -11.16 -3.15 15.49
C TYR A 20 -9.68 -3.36 15.85
N LEU A 21 -8.82 -2.40 15.54
CA LEU A 21 -7.41 -2.44 15.87
C LEU A 21 -7.14 -1.68 17.16
N THR A 22 -6.29 -2.25 18.01
CA THR A 22 -5.66 -1.53 19.12
C THR A 22 -4.72 -0.45 18.57
N LYS A 23 -4.28 0.47 19.44
CA LYS A 23 -3.38 1.56 19.04
C LYS A 23 -2.05 1.06 18.44
N SER A 24 -1.50 -0.03 18.95
CA SER A 24 -0.27 -0.64 18.41
C SER A 24 -0.53 -1.29 17.06
N GLU A 25 -1.59 -2.09 16.94
CA GLU A 25 -1.99 -2.73 15.68
C GLU A 25 -2.32 -1.70 14.59
N TYR A 26 -2.99 -0.60 14.94
CA TYR A 26 -3.23 0.51 14.02
C TYR A 26 -1.93 1.09 13.46
N ARG A 27 -0.94 1.34 14.33
CA ARG A 27 0.37 1.85 13.92
C ARG A 27 1.10 0.87 13.00
N LEU A 28 1.03 -0.42 13.29
CA LEU A 28 1.60 -1.46 12.45
C LEU A 28 0.88 -1.53 11.10
N MET A 29 -0.45 -1.51 11.09
CA MET A 29 -1.25 -1.51 9.87
C MET A 29 -0.93 -0.30 8.97
N LYS A 30 -0.73 0.89 9.56
CA LYS A 30 -0.26 2.06 8.81
C LYS A 30 1.11 1.88 8.16
N LYS A 31 2.01 1.11 8.78
CA LYS A 31 3.31 0.76 8.18
C LYS A 31 3.14 -0.28 7.06
N ILE A 32 2.25 -1.26 7.23
CA ILE A 32 1.90 -2.23 6.20
C ILE A 32 1.33 -1.53 4.96
N GLU A 33 0.38 -0.61 5.14
CA GLU A 33 -0.17 0.18 4.02
C GLU A 33 0.91 0.98 3.30
N LYS A 34 1.85 1.58 4.05
CA LYS A 34 2.97 2.33 3.48
C LYS A 34 3.88 1.43 2.65
N TYR A 35 4.20 0.25 3.18
CA TYR A 35 4.96 -0.79 2.49
C TYR A 35 4.26 -1.22 1.19
N ASP A 36 2.97 -1.55 1.25
CA ASP A 36 2.19 -2.01 0.10
C ASP A 36 2.12 -0.95 -1.02
N LEU A 37 2.01 0.33 -0.63
CA LEU A 37 2.07 1.45 -1.57
C LEU A 37 3.46 1.59 -2.19
N ALA A 38 4.52 1.36 -1.41
CA ALA A 38 5.89 1.43 -1.89
C ALA A 38 6.22 0.28 -2.87
N GLU A 39 5.80 -0.95 -2.56
CA GLU A 39 5.91 -2.09 -3.46
C GLU A 39 5.18 -1.85 -4.78
N LYS A 40 3.95 -1.36 -4.73
CA LYS A 40 3.21 -0.95 -5.94
C LYS A 40 3.96 0.16 -6.69
N GLY A 41 4.47 1.14 -5.96
CA GLY A 41 5.26 2.23 -6.54
C GLY A 41 6.51 1.75 -7.29
N LEU A 42 7.17 0.69 -6.82
CA LEU A 42 8.34 0.12 -7.50
C LEU A 42 7.95 -0.84 -8.63
N TYR A 43 7.05 -1.78 -8.35
CA TYR A 43 6.88 -3.00 -9.14
C TYR A 43 5.55 -3.09 -9.88
N ALA A 44 4.64 -2.12 -9.74
CA ALA A 44 3.37 -2.19 -10.45
C ALA A 44 3.60 -2.35 -11.97
N PRO A 45 2.88 -3.29 -12.62
CA PRO A 45 2.95 -3.43 -14.07
C PRO A 45 2.63 -2.10 -14.74
N LEU A 46 3.42 -1.72 -15.74
CA LEU A 46 3.25 -0.53 -16.60
C LEU A 46 3.35 0.85 -15.90
N THR A 47 3.17 0.93 -14.58
CA THR A 47 3.05 2.18 -13.81
C THR A 47 4.07 2.32 -12.70
N GLY A 48 4.67 1.21 -12.25
CA GLY A 48 5.76 1.21 -11.28
C GLY A 48 7.02 1.91 -11.79
N PHE A 49 7.94 2.19 -10.88
CA PHE A 49 9.24 2.77 -11.18
C PHE A 49 10.00 1.89 -12.20
N TYR A 50 10.15 0.60 -11.92
CA TYR A 50 10.95 -0.31 -12.74
C TYR A 50 10.35 -0.65 -14.11
N SER A 51 9.06 -0.38 -14.32
CA SER A 51 8.41 -0.55 -15.62
C SER A 51 8.51 0.70 -16.50
N ARG A 52 8.76 1.87 -15.90
CA ARG A 52 8.92 3.15 -16.62
C ARG A 52 10.36 3.56 -16.85
N CYS A 53 11.30 3.04 -16.05
CA CYS A 53 12.70 3.42 -16.16
C CYS A 53 13.38 2.88 -17.42
N PRO A 54 14.26 3.68 -18.06
CA PRO A 54 15.11 3.20 -19.13
C PRO A 54 16.01 2.06 -18.63
N ARG A 55 16.29 1.09 -19.50
CA ARG A 55 17.13 -0.07 -19.18
C ARG A 55 18.32 -0.15 -20.11
N LEU A 56 19.44 -0.55 -19.53
CA LEU A 56 20.63 -0.95 -20.27
C LEU A 56 20.38 -2.26 -21.02
N LYS A 57 21.22 -2.57 -22.02
CA LYS A 57 21.13 -3.81 -22.82
C LYS A 57 21.19 -5.09 -21.98
N ASN A 58 21.79 -5.03 -20.79
CA ASN A 58 21.86 -6.15 -19.84
C ASN A 58 20.61 -6.27 -18.94
N GLY A 59 19.59 -5.43 -19.14
CA GLY A 59 18.35 -5.44 -18.38
C GLY A 59 18.36 -4.68 -17.05
N GLN A 60 19.51 -4.11 -16.65
CA GLN A 60 19.62 -3.24 -15.48
C GLN A 60 19.00 -1.87 -15.76
N VAL A 61 18.57 -1.19 -14.70
CA VAL A 61 18.10 0.21 -14.79
C VAL A 61 19.28 1.09 -15.20
N ASP A 62 19.06 1.93 -16.20
CA ASP A 62 20.03 2.92 -16.62
C ASP A 62 19.97 4.16 -15.70
N VAL A 63 20.69 4.08 -14.59
CA VAL A 63 20.69 5.10 -13.54
C VAL A 63 21.26 6.44 -14.03
N VAL A 64 22.12 6.42 -15.05
CA VAL A 64 22.77 7.63 -15.59
C VAL A 64 21.75 8.56 -16.26
N ASN A 65 20.70 7.98 -16.86
CA ASN A 65 19.67 8.70 -17.59
C ASN A 65 18.41 9.00 -16.75
N LEU A 66 18.42 8.71 -15.44
CA LEU A 66 17.31 9.04 -14.56
C LEU A 66 17.34 10.52 -14.17
N THR A 67 16.15 11.12 -14.04
CA THR A 67 16.04 12.48 -13.50
C THR A 67 16.27 12.46 -11.99
N GLU A 68 16.64 13.61 -11.41
CA GLU A 68 16.76 13.76 -9.96
C GLU A 68 15.45 13.42 -9.22
N ASN A 69 14.30 13.69 -9.83
CA ASN A 69 12.99 13.34 -9.28
C ASN A 69 12.78 11.82 -9.22
N ASP A 70 13.26 11.09 -10.23
CA ASP A 70 13.16 9.63 -10.27
C ASP A 70 14.06 8.99 -9.22
N LEU A 71 15.27 9.51 -9.04
CA LEU A 71 16.20 9.06 -8.00
C LEU A 71 15.62 9.29 -6.59
N ASN A 72 15.09 10.49 -6.33
CA ASN A 72 14.44 10.81 -5.06
C ASN A 72 13.22 9.93 -4.79
N LEU A 73 12.43 9.62 -5.82
CA LEU A 73 11.30 8.69 -5.71
C LEU A 73 11.80 7.27 -5.39
N TRP A 74 12.82 6.79 -6.08
CA TRP A 74 13.40 5.47 -5.88
C TRP A 74 13.93 5.30 -4.45
N ASP A 75 14.74 6.23 -3.96
CA ASP A 75 15.29 6.21 -2.60
C ASP A 75 14.17 6.19 -1.54
N LYS A 76 13.13 7.01 -1.74
CA LYS A 76 11.98 7.05 -0.85
C LYS A 76 11.25 5.70 -0.82
N LEU A 77 11.00 5.10 -1.97
CA LEU A 77 10.29 3.82 -2.08
C LEU A 77 11.11 2.69 -1.46
N LEU A 78 12.42 2.63 -1.68
CA LEU A 78 13.31 1.65 -1.06
C LEU A 78 13.28 1.76 0.47
N LYS A 79 13.36 2.99 1.00
CA LYS A 79 13.27 3.23 2.44
C LYS A 79 11.94 2.75 3.03
N ASP A 80 10.85 2.96 2.30
CA ASP A 80 9.51 2.59 2.74
C ASP A 80 9.28 1.06 2.69
N ILE A 81 9.92 0.33 1.77
CA ILE A 81 9.92 -1.15 1.78
C ILE A 81 10.67 -1.71 2.99
N MET A 82 11.74 -1.05 3.42
CA MET A 82 12.47 -1.49 4.62
C MET A 82 11.72 -1.26 5.94
N ILE A 83 10.57 -0.57 5.93
CA ILE A 83 9.87 -0.18 7.18
C ILE A 83 9.38 -1.37 8.01
N LEU A 84 9.10 -2.51 7.37
CA LEU A 84 8.63 -3.73 8.01
C LEU A 84 9.75 -4.68 8.45
N SER A 85 10.99 -4.46 8.02
CA SER A 85 12.14 -5.36 8.30
C SER A 85 12.43 -5.59 9.79
N LYS A 86 11.92 -4.71 10.67
CA LYS A 86 12.12 -4.77 12.13
C LYS A 86 10.97 -5.45 12.87
N TYR A 87 9.94 -5.89 12.15
CA TYR A 87 8.74 -6.49 12.72
C TYR A 87 8.72 -7.98 12.46
N ASP A 88 8.13 -8.73 13.39
CA ASP A 88 7.93 -10.17 13.23
C ASP A 88 6.90 -10.42 12.11
N GLU A 89 7.23 -11.32 11.20
CA GLU A 89 6.39 -11.68 10.05
C GLU A 89 5.03 -12.24 10.50
N ILE A 90 5.04 -13.04 11.57
CA ILE A 90 3.82 -13.61 12.16
C ILE A 90 2.91 -12.49 12.70
N GLU A 91 3.49 -11.46 13.32
CA GLU A 91 2.73 -10.32 13.83
C GLU A 91 2.12 -9.50 12.70
N ILE A 92 2.88 -9.26 11.63
CA ILE A 92 2.42 -8.57 10.42
C ILE A 92 1.20 -9.31 9.84
N GLU A 93 1.31 -10.61 9.62
CA GLU A 93 0.26 -11.42 9.02
C GLU A 93 -1.00 -11.45 9.88
N ARG A 94 -0.84 -11.62 11.20
CA ARG A 94 -1.95 -11.56 12.16
C ARG A 94 -2.72 -10.25 12.08
N VAL A 95 -2.02 -9.10 12.10
CA VAL A 95 -2.66 -7.78 12.04
C VAL A 95 -3.33 -7.56 10.69
N ARG A 96 -2.68 -7.98 9.60
CA ARG A 96 -3.24 -7.89 8.24
C ARG A 96 -4.51 -8.72 8.11
N HIS A 97 -4.51 -9.94 8.62
CA HIS A 97 -5.67 -10.82 8.61
C HIS A 97 -6.81 -10.25 9.47
N LYS A 98 -6.51 -9.75 10.68
CA LYS A 98 -7.49 -9.09 11.55
C LYS A 98 -8.11 -7.86 10.88
N PHE A 99 -7.31 -7.06 10.19
CA PHE A 99 -7.80 -5.90 9.44
C PHE A 99 -8.68 -6.33 8.26
N ASN A 100 -8.22 -7.24 7.42
CA ASN A 100 -8.94 -7.67 6.22
C ASN A 100 -10.27 -8.38 6.53
N SER A 101 -10.28 -9.25 7.55
CA SER A 101 -11.50 -9.95 7.97
C SER A 101 -12.56 -9.01 8.52
N THR A 102 -12.19 -7.84 9.03
CA THR A 102 -13.12 -6.85 9.56
C THR A 102 -13.56 -5.80 8.52
N GLN A 103 -12.86 -5.64 7.39
CA GLN A 103 -13.23 -4.69 6.32
C GLN A 103 -14.52 -5.07 5.58
N PHE A 104 -14.80 -6.36 5.37
CA PHE A 104 -15.90 -6.82 4.50
C PHE A 104 -17.14 -7.34 5.24
N THR A 105 -17.28 -7.04 6.53
CA THR A 105 -18.42 -7.55 7.35
C THR A 105 -19.76 -6.86 7.09
N TYR A 106 -19.85 -5.94 6.12
CA TYR A 106 -21.08 -5.19 5.80
C TYR A 106 -21.82 -5.69 4.54
N SER A 107 -21.85 -7.01 4.30
CA SER A 107 -22.64 -7.59 3.19
C SER A 107 -23.48 -8.82 3.56
N GLN A 108 -23.99 -8.90 4.80
CA GLN A 108 -25.02 -9.88 5.17
C GLN A 108 -26.15 -9.23 5.99
N SER A 109 -26.86 -8.30 5.37
CA SER A 109 -28.18 -7.90 5.84
C SER A 109 -29.04 -7.61 4.62
N PHE A 110 -29.61 -8.66 4.04
CA PHE A 110 -30.79 -8.61 3.19
C PHE A 110 -31.99 -9.02 4.04
#